data_AF-A0A1F6PZE1-F1
#
_entry.id   AF-A0A1F6PZE1-F1
#
_cell.length_a   1.000
_cell.length_b   1.000
_cell.length_c   1.000
_cell.angle_alpha   90.00
_cell.angle_beta   90.00
_cell.angle_gamma   90.00
#
_symmetry.space_group_name_H-M   'P 1'
#
loop_
_entity.id
_entity.type
_entity.pdbx_description
1 polymer ?
#
loop_
_entity_poly.entity_id
_entity_poly.type
_entity_poly.pdbx_seq_one_letter_code
_entity_poly.pdbx_strand_id
1 'polypeptide(L)'
;MVLDMNCDHSSAKAKNCNYCPDCGKKIVHKWVTIKCRECGHYRKPTLDIFGRIKPVKRFCFNCGSDKWNYQYYMESTIPDKMKVISIQKIQTEEEHNSRFKNINRQTKVWVSRA
;
A
#
# COMPACT_ATOMS: atom_id res chain seq x y z
N MET A 1 -22.10 -22.45 8.16
CA MET A 1 -21.16 -21.72 9.03
C MET A 1 -19.89 -21.50 8.23
N VAL A 2 -19.67 -20.28 7.73
CA VAL A 2 -18.43 -19.96 7.01
C VAL A 2 -17.41 -19.63 8.08
N LEU A 3 -16.49 -20.54 8.33
CA LEU A 3 -15.34 -20.28 9.19
C LEU A 3 -14.53 -19.18 8.50
N ASP A 4 -14.49 -17.99 9.10
CA ASP A 4 -13.51 -16.94 8.81
C ASP A 4 -12.13 -17.49 9.19
N MET A 5 -11.62 -18.35 8.31
CA MET A 5 -10.29 -18.92 8.40
C MET A 5 -9.35 -17.76 8.06
N ASN A 6 -8.74 -17.22 9.11
CA ASN A 6 -7.86 -16.06 9.09
C ASN A 6 -6.67 -16.39 8.17
N CYS A 7 -6.82 -16.12 6.88
CA CYS A 7 -5.85 -16.50 5.86
C CYS A 7 -4.79 -15.41 5.76
N ASP A 8 -3.53 -15.75 6.00
CA ASP A 8 -2.40 -14.82 5.85
C ASP A 8 -2.05 -14.51 4.38
N HIS A 9 -2.71 -15.16 3.42
CA HIS A 9 -2.49 -15.03 1.98
C HIS A 9 -1.03 -15.27 1.53
N SER A 10 -0.22 -15.90 2.38
CA SER A 10 1.21 -16.17 2.14
C SER A 10 1.45 -17.02 0.89
N SER A 11 0.64 -18.05 0.66
CA SER A 11 0.74 -18.91 -0.53
C SER A 11 0.44 -18.16 -1.83
N ALA A 12 -0.41 -17.13 -1.74
CA ALA A 12 -0.78 -16.31 -2.88
C ALA A 12 0.39 -15.39 -3.31
N LYS A 13 1.24 -14.97 -2.36
CA LYS A 13 2.49 -14.25 -2.60
C LYS A 13 3.50 -15.06 -3.42
N ALA A 14 3.58 -16.35 -3.15
CA ALA A 14 4.54 -17.23 -3.82
C ALA A 14 4.17 -17.52 -5.28
N LYS A 15 2.88 -17.53 -5.61
CA LYS A 15 2.38 -17.94 -6.93
C LYS A 15 1.98 -16.80 -7.86
N ASN A 16 2.10 -15.53 -7.45
CA ASN A 16 1.64 -14.36 -8.20
C ASN A 16 0.21 -14.52 -8.78
N CYS A 17 -0.67 -15.15 -8.00
CA CYS A 17 -2.03 -15.44 -8.44
C CYS A 17 -2.96 -14.29 -8.11
N ASN A 18 -3.98 -14.02 -8.92
CA ASN A 18 -5.01 -13.01 -8.61
C ASN A 18 -6.02 -13.47 -7.54
N TYR A 19 -5.96 -14.74 -7.16
CA TYR A 19 -6.82 -15.35 -6.14
C TYR A 19 -5.95 -16.13 -5.16
N CYS A 20 -6.31 -16.07 -3.88
CA CYS A 20 -5.64 -16.87 -2.88
C CYS A 20 -6.12 -18.33 -3.00
N PRO A 21 -5.20 -19.31 -3.16
CA PRO A 21 -5.57 -20.71 -3.29
C PRO A 21 -6.14 -21.30 -2.00
N ASP A 22 -5.86 -20.69 -0.84
CA ASP A 22 -6.28 -21.19 0.46
C ASP A 22 -7.68 -20.71 0.86
N CYS A 23 -8.04 -19.46 0.53
CA CYS A 23 -9.33 -18.88 0.91
C CYS A 23 -10.26 -18.53 -0.27
N GLY A 24 -9.79 -18.68 -1.51
CA GLY A 24 -10.55 -18.35 -2.72
C GLY A 24 -10.82 -16.86 -2.95
N LYS A 25 -10.41 -15.98 -2.02
CA LYS A 25 -10.63 -14.53 -2.14
C LYS A 25 -9.74 -13.93 -3.23
N LYS A 26 -10.30 -12.95 -3.95
CA LYS A 26 -9.53 -12.15 -4.91
C LYS A 26 -8.56 -11.25 -4.16
N ILE A 27 -7.30 -11.35 -4.56
CA ILE A 27 -6.20 -10.60 -3.96
C ILE A 27 -5.68 -9.57 -4.95
N VAL A 28 -5.25 -8.43 -4.41
CA VAL A 28 -4.70 -7.32 -5.18
C VAL A 28 -3.27 -7.09 -4.73
N HIS A 29 -2.36 -7.14 -5.70
CA HIS A 29 -0.96 -6.81 -5.50
C HIS A 29 -0.78 -5.29 -5.53
N LYS A 30 -0.33 -4.73 -4.41
CA LYS A 30 0.05 -3.32 -4.30
C LYS A 30 1.51 -3.21 -3.95
N TRP A 31 2.15 -2.19 -4.50
CA TRP A 31 3.51 -1.85 -4.16
C TRP A 31 3.52 -0.58 -3.33
N VAL A 32 4.32 -0.60 -2.27
CA VAL A 32 4.48 0.53 -1.37
C VAL A 32 5.93 0.98 -1.40
N THR A 33 6.12 2.26 -1.71
CA THR A 33 7.40 2.94 -1.56
C THR A 33 7.31 4.02 -0.51
N ILE A 34 8.47 4.39 0.01
CA ILE A 34 8.60 5.48 0.96
C ILE A 34 9.41 6.58 0.29
N LYS A 35 8.90 7.81 0.33
CA LYS A 35 9.64 9.00 -0.07
C LYS A 35 9.80 9.95 1.12
N CYS A 36 10.91 10.67 1.16
CA CYS A 36 11.07 11.74 2.11
C CYS A 36 10.01 12.81 1.85
N ARG A 37 9.37 13.31 2.92
CA ARG A 37 8.34 14.35 2.80
C ARG A 37 8.93 15.68 2.33
N GLU A 38 10.14 16.00 2.76
CA GLU A 38 10.77 17.30 2.53
C GLU A 38 11.44 17.38 1.15
N CYS A 39 12.32 16.41 0.81
CA CYS A 39 13.11 16.47 -0.42
C CYS A 39 12.64 15.51 -1.52
N GLY A 40 11.60 14.69 -1.26
CA GLY A 40 11.10 13.72 -2.24
C GLY A 40 12.00 12.50 -2.49
N HIS A 41 13.19 12.44 -1.91
CA HIS A 41 14.13 11.33 -2.13
C HIS A 41 13.53 10.00 -1.65
N TYR A 42 13.64 8.96 -2.50
CA TYR A 42 13.14 7.63 -2.19
C TYR A 42 13.97 6.96 -1.10
N ARG A 43 13.30 6.33 -0.15
CA ARG A 43 13.93 5.60 0.94
C ARG A 43 13.59 4.12 0.82
N LYS A 44 14.58 3.27 1.12
CA LYS A 44 14.38 1.83 1.19
C LYS A 44 13.38 1.51 2.30
N PRO A 45 12.22 0.90 1.98
CA PRO A 45 11.26 0.46 2.98
C PRO A 45 11.68 -0.87 3.62
N THR A 46 11.22 -1.13 4.83
CA THR A 46 11.34 -2.40 5.56
C THR A 46 10.05 -2.65 6.36
N LEU A 47 9.79 -3.90 6.71
CA LEU A 47 8.73 -4.27 7.63
C LEU A 47 9.29 -4.30 9.06
N ASP A 48 8.52 -3.76 10.00
CA ASP A 48 8.77 -3.93 11.42
C ASP A 48 8.23 -5.27 11.94
N ILE A 49 8.55 -5.62 13.19
CA ILE A 49 8.03 -6.81 13.88
C ILE A 49 6.49 -6.87 13.89
N PHE A 50 5.83 -5.72 13.81
CA PHE A 50 4.36 -5.61 13.75
C PHE A 50 3.82 -5.53 12.30
N GLY A 51 4.63 -5.83 11.28
CA GLY A 51 4.24 -5.74 9.87
C GLY A 51 3.99 -4.31 9.35
N ARG A 52 4.40 -3.29 10.12
CA ARG A 52 4.29 -1.88 9.70
C ARG A 52 5.44 -1.52 8.78
N ILE A 53 5.13 -0.87 7.67
CA ILE A 53 6.12 -0.43 6.68
C ILE A 53 6.80 0.84 7.21
N LYS A 54 8.13 0.82 7.36
CA LYS A 54 8.95 1.95 7.82
C LYS A 54 10.21 2.08 6.97
N PRO A 55 10.88 3.25 6.91
CA PRO A 55 12.16 3.36 6.23
C PRO A 55 13.24 2.58 7.01
N VAL A 56 14.20 1.98 6.30
CA VAL A 56 15.34 1.27 6.91
C VAL A 56 16.16 2.19 7.81
N LYS A 57 16.37 3.44 7.36
CA LYS A 57 17.04 4.49 8.15
C LYS A 57 16.02 5.50 8.66
N ARG A 58 16.14 5.87 9.93
CA ARG A 58 15.27 6.87 10.59
C ARG A 58 15.33 8.23 9.90
N PHE A 59 16.53 8.68 9.55
CA PHE A 59 16.76 9.99 8.92
C PHE A 59 17.02 9.87 7.41
N CYS A 60 16.70 10.94 6.67
CA CYS A 60 17.01 11.03 5.25
C CYS A 60 18.52 11.11 5.06
N PHE A 61 19.08 10.28 4.18
CA PHE A 61 20.47 10.44 3.78
C PHE A 61 20.71 11.74 2.99
N ASN A 62 19.68 12.26 2.30
CA ASN A 62 19.79 13.45 1.47
C ASN A 62 19.61 14.77 2.25
N CYS A 63 18.59 14.86 3.12
CA CYS A 63 18.25 16.12 3.80
C CYS A 63 18.20 16.04 5.34
N GLY A 64 18.56 14.90 5.95
CA GLY A 64 18.50 14.71 7.40
C GLY A 64 17.09 14.62 8.03
N SER A 65 16.02 14.97 7.31
CA SER A 65 14.65 14.91 7.86
C SER A 65 14.26 13.51 8.33
N ASP A 66 13.49 13.40 9.40
CA ASP A 66 12.87 12.16 9.87
C ASP A 66 11.45 11.97 9.33
N LYS A 67 10.94 12.87 8.48
CA LYS A 67 9.59 12.78 7.93
C LYS A 67 9.58 12.01 6.60
N TRP A 68 8.62 11.12 6.45
CA TRP A 68 8.39 10.36 5.22
C TRP A 68 6.90 10.18 4.91
N ASN A 69 6.59 9.97 3.63
CA ASN A 69 5.27 9.67 3.12
C ASN A 69 5.26 8.34 2.37
N TYR A 70 4.14 7.63 2.42
CA TYR A 70 3.92 6.44 1.60
C TYR A 70 3.49 6.84 0.19
N GLN A 71 3.97 6.10 -0.79
CA GLN A 71 3.48 6.18 -2.16
C GLN A 71 3.11 4.78 -2.64
N TYR A 72 1.85 4.63 -3.02
CA TYR A 72 1.24 3.37 -3.42
C TYR A 72 1.16 3.26 -4.94
N TYR A 73 1.44 2.06 -5.45
CA TYR A 73 1.28 1.71 -6.86
C TYR A 73 0.53 0.40 -6.98
N MET A 74 -0.15 0.22 -8.11
CA MET A 74 -0.73 -1.06 -8.49
C MET A 74 0.31 -1.85 -9.30
N GLU A 75 0.17 -3.18 -9.36
CA GLU A 75 1.05 -4.02 -10.19
C GLU A 75 1.11 -3.54 -11.65
N SER A 76 -0.02 -3.07 -12.20
CA SER A 76 -0.13 -2.59 -13.59
C SER A 76 0.50 -1.22 -13.84
N THR A 77 0.76 -0.41 -12.80
CA THR A 77 1.18 1.00 -12.95
C THR A 77 2.56 1.30 -12.39
N ILE A 78 3.18 0.35 -11.70
CA ILE A 78 4.50 0.57 -11.10
C ILE A 78 5.62 0.47 -12.16
N PRO A 79 6.52 1.47 -12.26
CA PRO A 79 7.71 1.35 -13.10
C PRO A 79 8.68 0.27 -12.58
N ASP A 80 9.39 -0.44 -13.44
CA ASP A 80 10.30 -1.52 -13.03
C ASP A 80 11.39 -1.07 -12.05
N LYS A 81 11.96 0.12 -12.28
CA LYS A 81 12.93 0.74 -11.35
C LYS A 81 12.34 0.94 -9.94
N MET A 82 11.04 1.19 -9.87
CA MET A 82 10.31 1.43 -8.64
C MET A 82 10.02 0.11 -7.91
N LYS A 83 9.80 -1.00 -8.64
CA LYS A 83 9.61 -2.34 -8.04
C LYS A 83 10.76 -2.69 -7.11
N VAL A 84 12.00 -2.44 -7.52
CA VAL A 84 13.23 -2.74 -6.76
C VAL A 84 13.31 -2.01 -5.41
N ILE A 85 12.78 -0.80 -5.33
CA ILE A 85 12.81 0.04 -4.12
C ILE A 85 11.50 0.01 -3.32
N SER A 86 10.60 -0.88 -3.69
CA SER A 86 9.26 -0.99 -3.12
C SER A 86 9.05 -2.33 -2.42
N ILE A 87 8.13 -2.37 -1.47
CA ILE A 87 7.67 -3.61 -0.85
C ILE A 87 6.31 -3.95 -1.43
N GLN A 88 6.17 -5.19 -1.87
CA GLN A 88 4.89 -5.74 -2.28
C GLN A 88 4.04 -6.07 -1.05
N LYS A 89 2.83 -5.53 -1.03
CA LYS A 89 1.78 -5.80 -0.05
C LYS A 89 0.59 -6.42 -0.77
N ILE A 90 0.15 -7.56 -0.27
CA ILE A 90 -1.06 -8.23 -0.73
C ILE A 90 -2.21 -7.74 0.14
N GLN A 91 -3.32 -7.38 -0.48
CA GLN A 91 -4.56 -7.05 0.21
C GLN A 91 -5.70 -7.81 -0.43
N THR A 92 -6.74 -8.12 0.34
CA THR A 92 -8.00 -8.62 -0.24
C THR A 92 -8.78 -7.48 -0.89
N GLU A 93 -9.63 -7.80 -1.87
CA GLU A 93 -10.48 -6.81 -2.55
C GLU A 93 -11.47 -6.13 -1.59
N GLU A 94 -11.89 -6.81 -0.52
CA GLU A 94 -12.76 -6.26 0.54
C GLU A 94 -12.06 -5.16 1.35
N GLU A 95 -10.79 -5.36 1.74
CA GLU A 95 -9.95 -4.36 2.41
C GLU A 95 -9.52 -3.21 1.49
N HIS A 96 -9.45 -3.48 0.18
CA HIS A 96 -9.22 -2.45 -0.82
C HIS A 96 -10.39 -1.46 -0.83
N ASN A 97 -11.62 -1.97 -0.90
CA ASN A 97 -12.83 -1.18 -1.10
C ASN A 97 -13.22 -0.35 0.13
N SER A 98 -12.96 -0.85 1.35
CA SER A 98 -13.24 -0.12 2.60
C SER A 98 -12.42 1.16 2.76
N ARG A 99 -11.18 1.22 2.21
CA ARG A 99 -10.38 2.47 2.18
C ARG A 99 -10.93 3.53 1.23
N PHE A 100 -11.60 3.14 0.14
CA PHE A 100 -12.23 4.10 -0.80
C PHE A 100 -13.60 4.57 -0.32
N LYS A 101 -14.31 3.79 0.51
CA LYS A 101 -15.58 4.23 1.12
C LYS A 101 -15.42 5.38 2.14
N ASN A 102 -14.22 5.57 2.69
CA ASN A 102 -13.93 6.66 3.63
C ASN A 102 -13.51 7.98 2.98
N ILE A 103 -13.44 8.06 1.64
CA ILE A 103 -13.40 9.35 0.93
C ILE A 103 -14.84 9.84 0.86
N ASN A 104 -15.32 10.35 2.00
CA ASN A 104 -16.68 10.81 2.15
C ASN A 104 -16.93 12.01 1.22
N ARG A 105 -17.94 11.85 0.38
CA ARG A 105 -18.47 12.82 -0.58
C ARG A 105 -19.14 13.98 0.15
N GLN A 106 -18.37 14.94 0.64
CA GLN A 106 -18.90 16.23 1.08
C GLN A 106 -18.19 17.40 0.40
N THR A 107 -18.21 17.43 -0.93
CA THR A 107 -18.12 18.70 -1.64
C THR A 107 -19.54 19.13 -1.97
N LYS A 108 -20.22 19.79 -1.01
CA LYS A 108 -21.42 20.57 -1.32
C LYS A 108 -20.95 21.87 -1.98
N VAL A 109 -20.91 21.89 -3.31
CA VAL A 109 -20.73 23.14 -4.06
C VAL A 109 -22.08 23.85 -4.04
N TRP A 110 -22.15 24.99 -3.37
CA TRP A 110 -23.29 25.90 -3.49
C TRP A 110 -23.01 26.86 -4.63
N VAL A 111 -23.86 26.85 -5.66
CA VAL A 111 -23.90 27.89 -6.68
C VAL A 111 -25.06 28.82 -6.31
N SER A 112 -24.74 29.98 -5.73
CA SER A 112 -25.72 31.07 -5.62
C SER A 112 -25.75 31.83 -6.94
N ARG A 113 -26.93 31.94 -7.56
CA ARG A 113 -27.17 32.95 -8.59
C ARG A 113 -27.51 34.27 -7.91
N ALA A 114 -26.68 35.27 -8.12
CA ALA A 114 -27.03 36.68 -8.00
C ALA A 114 -26.23 37.44 -9.07
#